data_AF-A0A949HTA4-F1
#
_entry.id   AF-A0A949HTA4-F1
#
_cell.length_a   1.000
_cell.length_b   1.000
_cell.length_c   1.000
_cell.angle_alpha   90.00
_cell.angle_beta   90.00
_cell.angle_gamma   90.00
#
_symmetry.space_group_name_H-M   'P 1'
#
loop_
_entity.id
_entity.type
_entity.pdbx_description
1 polymer ?
#
loop_
_entity_poly.entity_id
_entity_poly.type
_entity_poly.pdbx_seq_one_letter_code
_entity_poly.pdbx_strand_id
1 'polypeptide(L)'
;KKGSLVLAQAAEQAIAGKHRLLGFFGAKNGHLPFQTANGDYKPVATVKGIEEYSSEDLLENPKLSELTQAAIDVLASRSERFWLMVESGDVDWANHANDIDSSIGAVFSGEEAVGSIFRWIEKQDAWEDSLVIVTADHGHYFNLVQPEALIPTAR
;
A
#
# COMPACT_ATOMS: atom_id res chain seq x y z
N LYS A 1 16.25 4.79 -10.33
CA LYS A 1 15.32 4.50 -11.47
C LYS A 1 13.90 4.48 -10.93
N LYS A 2 12.87 4.87 -11.70
CA LYS A 2 11.48 4.83 -11.20
C LYS A 2 11.11 3.43 -10.70
N GLY A 3 10.71 3.31 -9.44
CA GLY A 3 10.46 2.04 -8.77
C GLY A 3 9.44 1.18 -9.50
N SER A 4 8.34 1.79 -9.92
CA SER A 4 7.28 1.08 -10.64
C SER A 4 7.70 0.55 -12.00
N LEU A 5 8.63 1.22 -12.70
CA LEU A 5 9.18 0.70 -13.95
C LEU A 5 10.12 -0.48 -13.70
N VAL A 6 10.93 -0.42 -12.64
CA VAL A 6 11.80 -1.53 -12.25
C VAL A 6 10.96 -2.76 -11.88
N LEU A 7 9.91 -2.55 -11.08
CA LEU A 7 8.97 -3.58 -10.68
C LEU A 7 8.28 -4.22 -11.89
N ALA A 8 7.69 -3.42 -12.78
CA ALA A 8 6.99 -3.91 -13.96
C ALA A 8 7.91 -4.74 -14.87
N GLN A 9 9.12 -4.24 -15.16
CA GLN A 9 10.10 -4.97 -15.97
C GLN A 9 10.52 -6.29 -15.33
N ALA A 10 10.72 -6.31 -14.00
CA ALA A 10 11.07 -7.52 -13.29
C ALA A 10 9.93 -8.55 -13.29
N ALA A 11 8.68 -8.10 -13.16
CA ALA A 11 7.50 -8.95 -13.26
C ALA A 11 7.35 -9.56 -14.66
N GLU A 12 7.49 -8.76 -15.72
CA GLU A 12 7.47 -9.25 -17.11
C GLU A 12 8.55 -10.31 -17.37
N GLN A 13 9.77 -10.07 -16.89
CA GLN A 13 10.87 -11.03 -17.01
C GLN A 13 10.59 -12.31 -16.22
N ALA A 14 10.02 -12.20 -15.02
CA ALA A 14 9.64 -13.36 -14.21
C ALA A 14 8.56 -14.20 -14.90
N ILE A 15 7.56 -13.55 -15.51
CA ILE A 15 6.49 -14.22 -16.27
C ILE A 15 7.06 -14.93 -17.49
N ALA A 16 7.83 -14.22 -18.33
CA ALA A 16 8.42 -14.77 -19.55
C ALA A 16 9.38 -15.94 -19.27
N GLY A 17 10.21 -15.80 -18.23
CA GLY A 17 11.17 -16.83 -17.81
C GLY A 17 10.57 -17.92 -16.92
N LYS A 18 9.30 -17.83 -16.52
CA LYS A 18 8.65 -18.69 -15.53
C LYS A 18 9.39 -18.74 -14.19
N HIS A 19 10.03 -17.63 -13.80
CA HIS A 19 10.77 -17.48 -12.55
C HIS A 19 9.88 -17.00 -11.39
N ARG A 20 10.40 -17.10 -10.18
CA ARG A 20 9.83 -16.42 -9.00
C ARG A 20 10.29 -14.97 -9.01
N LEU A 21 9.45 -14.06 -8.52
CA LEU A 21 9.80 -12.67 -8.33
C LEU A 21 10.05 -12.41 -6.84
N LEU A 22 11.17 -11.75 -6.53
CA LEU A 22 11.46 -11.19 -5.21
C LEU A 22 11.77 -9.70 -5.42
N GLY A 23 10.95 -8.83 -4.84
CA GLY A 23 11.18 -7.39 -4.81
C GLY A 23 11.64 -6.96 -3.43
N PHE A 24 12.68 -6.14 -3.36
CA PHE A 24 13.13 -5.50 -2.12
C PHE A 24 13.16 -4.00 -2.36
N PHE A 25 12.19 -3.30 -1.77
CA PHE A 25 11.99 -1.87 -1.89
C PHE A 25 11.88 -1.27 -0.49
N GLY A 26 12.32 -0.04 -0.34
CA GLY A 26 12.26 0.72 0.91
C GLY A 26 13.12 1.98 0.82
N ALA A 27 12.78 2.97 1.63
CA ALA A 27 13.60 4.13 1.92
C ALA A 27 14.66 3.78 2.99
N LYS A 28 15.39 4.79 3.47
CA LYS A 28 16.47 4.66 4.46
C LYS A 28 16.13 3.80 5.69
N ASN A 29 14.88 3.83 6.14
CA ASN A 29 14.41 3.13 7.35
C ASN A 29 13.85 1.73 7.07
N GLY A 30 13.97 1.21 5.84
CA GLY A 30 13.61 -0.16 5.48
C GLY A 30 12.12 -0.39 5.20
N HIS A 31 11.34 0.68 5.05
CA HIS A 31 9.93 0.65 4.67
C HIS A 31 9.66 1.56 3.48
N LEU A 32 8.49 1.40 2.84
CA LEU A 32 8.07 2.32 1.78
C LEU A 32 7.77 3.71 2.37
N PRO A 33 7.90 4.79 1.59
CA PRO A 33 7.50 6.12 2.04
C PRO A 33 6.02 6.17 2.48
N PHE A 34 5.75 6.73 3.66
CA PHE A 34 4.39 6.86 4.18
C PHE A 34 3.58 7.84 3.33
N GLN A 35 2.46 7.37 2.81
CA GLN A 35 1.44 8.23 2.25
C GLN A 35 0.76 9.00 3.39
N THR A 36 0.69 10.32 3.29
CA THR A 36 -0.11 11.21 4.15
C THR A 36 -1.55 11.32 3.63
N ALA A 37 -2.49 11.82 4.43
CA ALA A 37 -3.91 11.87 4.06
C ALA A 37 -4.17 12.75 2.84
N ASN A 38 -3.33 13.76 2.62
CA ASN A 38 -3.36 14.62 1.43
C ASN A 38 -2.56 14.06 0.24
N GLY A 39 -1.88 12.92 0.41
CA GLY A 39 -1.12 12.21 -0.62
C GLY A 39 0.25 12.81 -0.97
N ASP A 40 0.78 13.72 -0.17
CA ASP A 40 2.04 14.44 -0.48
C ASP A 40 3.32 13.80 0.07
N TYR A 41 3.19 12.73 0.86
CA TYR A 41 4.30 12.00 1.48
C TYR A 41 5.18 12.87 2.38
N LYS A 42 4.57 13.78 3.15
CA LYS A 42 5.27 14.62 4.14
C LYS A 42 4.75 14.38 5.55
N PRO A 43 5.16 13.28 6.21
CA PRO A 43 4.73 12.98 7.57
C PRO A 43 5.01 14.12 8.54
N VAL A 44 4.14 14.27 9.53
CA VAL A 44 4.31 15.29 10.57
C VAL A 44 5.32 14.83 11.62
N ALA A 45 5.78 15.76 12.46
CA ALA A 45 6.65 15.40 13.56
C ALA A 45 5.92 14.54 14.60
N THR A 46 6.52 13.40 14.95
CA THR A 46 6.01 12.47 15.95
C THR A 46 6.96 12.38 17.14
N VAL A 47 6.58 11.62 18.17
CA VAL A 47 7.48 11.31 19.31
C VAL A 47 8.74 10.54 18.89
N LYS A 48 8.74 9.90 17.71
CA LYS A 48 9.89 9.18 17.15
C LYS A 48 10.77 10.07 16.25
N GLY A 49 10.34 11.29 15.96
CA GLY A 49 11.00 12.21 15.04
C GLY A 49 10.16 12.52 13.81
N ILE A 50 10.80 13.13 12.81
CA ILE A 50 10.20 13.45 11.51
C ILE A 50 10.73 12.43 10.51
N GLU A 51 9.83 11.76 9.80
CA GLU A 51 10.17 10.98 8.60
C GLU A 51 10.30 11.95 7.42
N GLU A 52 11.46 11.93 6.75
CA GLU A 52 11.73 12.76 5.58
C GLU A 52 12.13 11.87 4.40
N TYR A 53 11.48 12.07 3.27
CA TYR A 53 11.76 11.34 2.04
C TYR A 53 12.37 12.27 1.00
N SER A 54 13.49 11.84 0.42
CA SER A 54 14.08 12.52 -0.72
C SER A 54 13.21 12.34 -1.97
N SER A 55 13.44 13.16 -2.99
CA SER A 55 12.80 12.97 -4.30
C SER A 55 13.13 11.59 -4.87
N GLU A 56 14.31 11.06 -4.59
CA GLU A 56 14.76 9.73 -4.95
C GLU A 56 13.96 8.66 -4.20
N ASP A 57 13.76 8.78 -2.89
CA ASP A 57 12.94 7.82 -2.13
C ASP A 57 11.53 7.70 -2.71
N LEU A 58 10.91 8.83 -3.06
CA LEU A 58 9.56 8.87 -3.66
C LEU A 58 9.53 8.36 -5.10
N LEU A 59 10.63 8.53 -5.85
CA LEU A 59 10.72 8.09 -7.24
C LEU A 59 11.03 6.59 -7.34
N GLU A 60 11.91 6.09 -6.49
CA GLU A 60 12.50 4.75 -6.60
C GLU A 60 11.68 3.66 -5.90
N ASN A 61 10.72 4.04 -5.05
CA ASN A 61 9.82 3.10 -4.40
C ASN A 61 8.48 2.99 -5.14
N PRO A 62 7.97 1.78 -5.41
CA PRO A 62 6.62 1.58 -5.93
C PRO A 62 5.58 1.76 -4.82
N LYS A 63 4.34 2.02 -5.23
CA LYS A 63 3.19 2.00 -4.33
C LYS A 63 2.79 0.56 -3.97
N LEU A 64 2.10 0.39 -2.85
CA LEU A 64 1.52 -0.90 -2.47
C LEU A 64 0.55 -1.45 -3.53
N SER A 65 -0.21 -0.58 -4.18
CA SER A 65 -1.12 -0.94 -5.28
C SER A 65 -0.39 -1.45 -6.53
N GLU A 66 0.81 -0.95 -6.81
CA GLU A 66 1.67 -1.41 -7.91
C GLU A 66 2.33 -2.76 -7.57
N LEU A 67 2.81 -2.93 -6.32
CA LEU A 67 3.32 -4.20 -5.80
C LEU A 67 2.25 -5.29 -5.86
N THR A 68 1.02 -4.96 -5.47
CA THR A 68 -0.14 -5.85 -5.51
C THR A 68 -0.44 -6.28 -6.93
N GLN A 69 -0.49 -5.35 -7.90
CA GLN A 69 -0.72 -5.68 -9.30
C GLN A 69 0.35 -6.61 -9.85
N ALA A 70 1.63 -6.31 -9.61
CA ALA A 70 2.74 -7.14 -10.07
C ALA A 70 2.70 -8.55 -9.48
N ALA A 71 2.33 -8.69 -8.20
CA ALA A 71 2.16 -9.98 -7.55
C ALA A 71 1.04 -10.80 -8.20
N ILE A 72 -0.13 -10.17 -8.44
CA ILE A 72 -1.25 -10.81 -9.13
C ILE A 72 -0.84 -11.26 -10.53
N ASP A 73 -0.18 -10.40 -11.31
CA ASP A 73 0.21 -10.72 -12.70
C ASP A 73 1.16 -11.94 -12.74
N VAL A 74 2.14 -12.00 -11.84
CA VAL A 74 3.09 -13.13 -11.75
C VAL A 74 2.39 -14.41 -11.26
N LEU A 75 1.48 -14.32 -10.30
CA LEU A 75 0.76 -15.48 -9.77
C LEU A 75 -0.22 -16.05 -10.80
N ALA A 76 -1.02 -15.19 -11.41
CA ALA A 76 -2.02 -15.56 -12.42
C ALA A 76 -1.38 -16.13 -13.69
N SER A 77 -0.16 -15.71 -14.05
CA SER A 77 0.55 -16.29 -15.21
C SER A 77 1.03 -17.72 -14.98
N ARG A 78 1.00 -18.22 -13.73
CA ARG A 78 1.58 -19.52 -13.35
C ARG A 78 0.54 -20.58 -13.06
N SER A 79 -0.64 -20.18 -12.60
CA SER A 79 -1.70 -21.08 -12.17
C SER A 79 -3.05 -20.36 -12.24
N GLU A 80 -4.10 -21.09 -12.59
CA GLU A 80 -5.50 -20.63 -12.50
C GLU A 80 -5.94 -20.39 -11.04
N ARG A 81 -5.18 -20.92 -10.07
CA ARG A 81 -5.43 -20.78 -8.64
C ARG A 81 -4.19 -20.25 -7.94
N PHE A 82 -4.35 -19.22 -7.12
CA PHE A 82 -3.29 -18.69 -6.29
C PHE A 82 -3.84 -18.18 -4.96
N TRP A 83 -2.92 -17.94 -4.03
CA TRP A 83 -3.20 -17.23 -2.79
C TRP A 83 -2.28 -16.01 -2.73
N LEU A 84 -2.81 -14.90 -2.24
CA LEU A 84 -2.10 -13.65 -2.10
C LEU A 84 -2.48 -13.01 -0.76
N MET A 85 -1.48 -12.52 -0.04
CA MET A 85 -1.64 -11.65 1.12
C MET A 85 -1.00 -10.31 0.80
N VAL A 86 -1.73 -9.24 1.06
CA VAL A 86 -1.26 -7.85 0.92
C VAL A 86 -1.49 -7.18 2.26
N GLU A 87 -0.47 -6.47 2.73
CA GLU A 87 -0.47 -5.80 4.02
C GLU A 87 -0.17 -4.32 3.83
N SER A 88 -1.04 -3.45 4.38
CA SER A 88 -0.73 -2.02 4.57
C SER A 88 -0.28 -1.82 6.01
N GLY A 89 0.97 -2.20 6.29
CA GLY A 89 1.53 -2.28 7.65
C GLY A 89 1.72 -0.90 8.31
N ASP A 90 1.88 0.15 7.50
CA ASP A 90 2.15 1.50 7.98
C ASP A 90 0.99 2.08 8.82
N VAL A 91 -0.22 1.51 8.71
CA VAL A 91 -1.38 1.87 9.55
C VAL A 91 -1.06 1.68 11.04
N ASP A 92 -0.44 0.57 11.41
CA ASP A 92 -0.05 0.29 12.80
C ASP A 92 1.02 1.28 13.28
N TRP A 93 2.05 1.50 12.47
CA TRP A 93 3.16 2.37 12.82
C TRP A 93 2.74 3.83 13.00
N ALA A 94 1.87 4.34 12.12
CA ALA A 94 1.32 5.68 12.23
C ALA A 94 0.43 5.82 13.48
N ASN A 95 -0.39 4.82 13.77
CA ASN A 95 -1.21 4.81 14.99
C ASN A 95 -0.35 4.76 16.27
N HIS A 96 0.72 3.98 16.29
CA HIS A 96 1.68 3.95 17.41
C HIS A 96 2.37 5.31 17.62
N ALA A 97 2.53 6.09 16.55
CA ALA A 97 3.13 7.41 16.58
C ALA A 97 2.14 8.53 16.95
N ASN A 98 0.84 8.21 17.11
CA ASN A 98 -0.26 9.16 17.20
C ASN A 98 -0.33 10.13 16.01
N ASP A 99 0.04 9.64 14.82
CA ASP A 99 0.01 10.41 13.58
C ASP A 99 -1.25 10.06 12.77
N ILE A 100 -2.29 10.88 12.92
CA ILE A 100 -3.56 10.68 12.21
C ILE A 100 -3.40 10.91 10.69
N ASP A 101 -2.49 11.78 10.27
CA ASP A 101 -2.31 12.13 8.86
C ASP A 101 -1.71 10.95 8.09
N SER A 102 -0.62 10.38 8.61
CA SER A 102 -0.06 9.14 8.03
C SER A 102 -0.96 7.92 8.24
N SER A 103 -1.73 7.83 9.33
CA SER A 103 -2.65 6.72 9.56
C SER A 103 -3.76 6.68 8.50
N ILE A 104 -4.40 7.82 8.22
CA ILE A 104 -5.40 7.95 7.16
C ILE A 104 -4.76 7.67 5.79
N GLY A 105 -3.58 8.24 5.51
CA GLY A 105 -2.90 8.02 4.24
C GLY A 105 -2.48 6.56 4.00
N ALA A 106 -2.07 5.83 5.05
CA ALA A 106 -1.78 4.39 4.97
C ALA A 106 -3.05 3.56 4.71
N VAL A 107 -4.20 3.95 5.28
CA VAL A 107 -5.50 3.34 4.95
C VAL A 107 -5.84 3.58 3.48
N PHE A 108 -5.64 4.79 2.94
CA PHE A 108 -5.83 5.06 1.50
C PHE A 108 -4.87 4.26 0.62
N SER A 109 -3.62 4.06 1.04
CA SER A 109 -2.68 3.20 0.32
C SER A 109 -3.15 1.74 0.27
N GLY A 110 -3.71 1.24 1.37
CA GLY A 110 -4.35 -0.07 1.45
C GLY A 110 -5.60 -0.16 0.57
N GLU A 111 -6.45 0.87 0.57
CA GLU A 111 -7.63 0.97 -0.29
C GLU A 111 -7.25 0.89 -1.77
N GLU A 112 -6.21 1.61 -2.21
CA GLU A 112 -5.74 1.53 -3.61
C GLU A 112 -5.31 0.09 -3.98
N ALA A 113 -4.67 -0.62 -3.05
CA ALA A 113 -4.22 -2.00 -3.24
C ALA A 113 -5.39 -2.99 -3.29
N VAL A 114 -6.36 -2.88 -2.40
CA VAL A 114 -7.63 -3.64 -2.46
C VAL A 114 -8.34 -3.36 -3.78
N GLY A 115 -8.37 -2.10 -4.21
CA GLY A 115 -8.91 -1.71 -5.50
C GLY A 115 -8.22 -2.39 -6.68
N SER A 116 -6.90 -2.63 -6.64
CA SER A 116 -6.20 -3.40 -7.69
C SER A 116 -6.66 -4.85 -7.73
N ILE A 117 -6.88 -5.48 -6.57
CA ILE A 117 -7.42 -6.84 -6.48
C ILE A 117 -8.82 -6.89 -7.10
N PHE A 118 -9.71 -5.97 -6.70
CA PHE A 118 -11.09 -5.93 -7.20
C PHE A 118 -11.14 -5.73 -8.71
N ARG A 119 -10.38 -4.76 -9.23
CA ARG A 119 -10.28 -4.52 -10.69
C ARG A 119 -9.80 -5.75 -11.44
N TRP A 120 -8.86 -6.52 -10.88
CA TRP A 120 -8.41 -7.76 -11.51
C TRP A 120 -9.52 -8.81 -11.52
N ILE A 121 -10.20 -9.04 -10.39
CA ILE A 121 -11.31 -10.02 -10.29
C ILE A 121 -12.44 -9.66 -11.27
N GLU A 122 -12.85 -8.39 -11.29
CA GLU A 122 -13.87 -7.88 -12.21
C GLU A 122 -13.48 -8.08 -13.67
N LYS A 123 -12.21 -7.79 -14.03
CA LYS A 123 -11.70 -7.97 -15.39
C LYS A 123 -11.67 -9.45 -15.81
N GLN A 124 -11.47 -10.37 -14.87
CA GLN A 124 -11.48 -11.81 -15.14
C GLN A 124 -12.88 -12.44 -15.03
N ASP A 125 -13.91 -11.68 -14.65
CA ASP A 125 -15.25 -12.19 -14.31
C ASP A 125 -15.20 -13.33 -13.28
N ALA A 126 -14.33 -13.18 -12.26
CA ALA A 126 -13.91 -14.27 -11.38
C ALA A 126 -14.48 -14.17 -9.95
N TRP A 127 -15.52 -13.37 -9.71
CA TRP A 127 -16.09 -13.20 -8.37
C TRP A 127 -16.67 -14.51 -7.78
N GLU A 128 -17.26 -15.36 -8.62
CA GLU A 128 -17.78 -16.67 -8.20
C GLU A 128 -16.68 -17.66 -7.77
N ASP A 129 -15.45 -17.45 -8.26
CA ASP A 129 -14.28 -18.29 -7.99
C ASP A 129 -13.30 -17.67 -6.99
N SER A 130 -13.55 -16.44 -6.53
CA SER A 130 -12.63 -15.66 -5.69
C SER A 130 -13.19 -15.40 -4.29
N LEU A 131 -12.33 -15.55 -3.28
CA LEU A 131 -12.60 -15.10 -1.91
C LEU A 131 -11.63 -13.98 -1.53
N VAL A 132 -12.17 -12.81 -1.22
CA VAL A 132 -11.38 -11.69 -0.67
C VAL A 132 -11.78 -11.47 0.78
N ILE A 133 -10.78 -11.45 1.67
CA ILE A 133 -10.93 -11.13 3.08
C ILE A 133 -10.15 -9.85 3.34
N VAL A 134 -10.83 -8.83 3.88
CA VAL A 134 -10.22 -7.59 4.35
C VAL A 134 -10.46 -7.52 5.86
N THR A 135 -9.38 -7.44 6.62
CA THR A 135 -9.41 -7.41 8.10
C THR A 135 -8.21 -6.65 8.64
N ALA A 136 -8.26 -6.31 9.92
CA ALA A 136 -7.09 -5.97 10.72
C ALA A 136 -6.63 -7.19 11.54
N ASP A 137 -5.38 -7.19 11.95
CA ASP A 137 -4.80 -8.15 12.89
C ASP A 137 -5.15 -7.81 14.35
N HIS A 138 -5.24 -6.52 14.68
CA HIS A 138 -5.73 -6.01 15.96
C HIS A 138 -6.32 -4.59 15.86
N GLY A 139 -6.90 -4.11 16.98
CA GLY A 139 -7.33 -2.71 17.13
C GLY A 139 -6.18 -1.81 17.59
N HIS A 140 -6.41 -0.49 17.56
CA HIS A 140 -5.49 0.51 18.10
C HIS A 140 -6.24 1.55 18.95
N TYR A 141 -5.54 2.28 19.83
CA TYR A 141 -6.11 3.25 20.79
C TYR A 141 -6.69 4.53 20.19
N PHE A 142 -6.72 4.66 18.86
CA PHE A 142 -7.24 5.86 18.21
C PHE A 142 -8.74 6.06 18.53
N ASN A 143 -9.08 7.24 19.04
CA ASN A 143 -10.46 7.57 19.40
C ASN A 143 -10.80 9.00 18.96
N LEU A 144 -11.88 9.16 18.20
CA LEU A 144 -12.44 10.45 17.81
C LEU A 144 -13.49 10.90 18.81
N VAL A 145 -13.13 11.86 19.67
CA VAL A 145 -14.01 12.35 20.75
C VAL A 145 -14.93 13.49 20.29
N GLN A 146 -14.57 14.22 19.23
CA GLN A 146 -15.34 15.36 18.67
C GLN A 146 -15.22 15.42 17.12
N PRO A 147 -15.79 14.45 16.39
CA PRO A 147 -15.69 14.41 14.92
C PRO A 147 -16.28 15.65 14.22
N GLU A 148 -17.23 16.34 14.85
CA GLU A 148 -17.81 17.60 14.36
C GLU A 148 -16.78 18.71 14.18
N ALA A 149 -15.66 18.67 14.92
CA ALA A 149 -14.56 19.63 14.75
C ALA A 149 -13.84 19.48 13.39
N LEU A 150 -14.03 18.35 12.69
CA LEU A 150 -13.48 18.09 11.35
C LEU A 150 -14.44 18.53 10.23
N ILE A 151 -15.69 18.86 10.54
CA ILE A 151 -16.65 19.35 9.56
C ILE A 151 -16.38 20.85 9.35
N PRO A 152 -16.08 21.31 8.12
CA PRO A 152 -15.90 22.73 7.87
C PRO A 152 -17.17 23.48 8.28
N THR A 153 -17.09 24.35 9.28
CA THR A 153 -18.19 25.26 9.58
C THR A 153 -18.39 26.15 8.37
N ALA A 154 -19.60 26.17 7.81
CA ALA A 154 -19.96 27.05 6.70
C ALA A 154 -19.48 28.49 7.02
N ARG A 155 -18.57 29.00 6.18
CA ARG A 155 -18.15 30.40 6.21
C ARG A 155 -19.19 31.27 5.52
#